data_AF-A0A7V1AR96-F1
#
_entry.id   AF-A0A7V1AR96-F1
#
_cell.length_a   1.000
_cell.length_b   1.000
_cell.length_c   1.000
_cell.angle_alpha   90.00
_cell.angle_beta   90.00
_cell.angle_gamma   90.00
#
_symmetry.space_group_name_H-M   'P 1'
#
loop_
_entity.id
_entity.type
_entity.pdbx_description
1 polymer ?
#
loop_
_entity_poly.entity_id
_entity_poly.type
_entity_poly.pdbx_seq_one_letter_code
_entity_poly.pdbx_strand_id
1 'polypeptide(L)'
;MAQKAGLFGRIKSPFFWLADFVYPPVCVLCKKIIPAGSPVCEACLSKMQPYPQIESANQLWIARQGDSSVYLECFLAGFSFEPNLQQLIHLLKYQNEKRLGVLLGKRLAGQCSKPLKKWKIDWVVPVPLHPKKKRTRGYNQSELVGAGLA
;
A
#
# COMPACT_ATOMS: atom_id res chain seq x y z
N MET A 1 19.88 24.72 -12.73
CA MET A 1 19.66 24.81 -14.19
C MET A 1 19.50 23.40 -14.74
N ALA A 2 18.49 23.19 -15.59
CA ALA A 2 18.16 21.96 -16.34
C ALA A 2 17.95 20.70 -15.46
N GLN A 3 16.77 20.08 -15.43
CA GLN A 3 16.17 19.43 -16.59
C GLN A 3 14.64 19.49 -16.53
N LYS A 4 14.06 20.09 -17.58
CA LYS A 4 12.71 19.82 -18.05
C LYS A 4 12.71 18.40 -18.66
N ALA A 5 12.06 17.43 -18.03
CA ALA A 5 11.77 16.13 -18.63
C ALA A 5 10.64 15.44 -17.82
N GLY A 6 9.50 15.03 -18.36
CA GLY A 6 8.96 15.19 -19.69
C GLY A 6 7.43 15.28 -19.56
N LEU A 7 6.84 16.26 -20.23
CA LEU A 7 5.39 16.49 -20.26
C LEU A 7 4.67 15.62 -21.31
N PHE A 8 5.36 14.66 -21.92
CA PHE A 8 4.85 13.87 -23.04
C PHE A 8 4.97 12.38 -22.73
N GLY A 9 3.90 11.84 -22.13
CA GLY A 9 3.85 10.45 -21.70
C GLY A 9 2.46 9.82 -21.86
N ARG A 10 1.83 10.00 -23.03
CA ARG A 10 0.84 9.11 -23.70
C ARG A 10 -0.08 9.95 -24.58
N ILE A 11 -0.02 9.72 -25.90
CA ILE A 11 -1.03 10.22 -26.83
C ILE A 11 -2.35 9.51 -26.49
N LYS A 12 -3.25 10.21 -25.78
CA LYS A 12 -4.64 9.79 -25.59
C LYS A 12 -5.51 11.03 -25.68
N SER A 13 -6.04 11.31 -26.87
CA SER A 13 -7.08 12.31 -27.24
C SER A 13 -6.93 13.74 -26.68
N PRO A 14 -7.25 14.79 -27.46
CA PRO A 14 -7.22 16.18 -26.98
C PRO A 14 -8.12 16.43 -25.74
N PHE A 15 -9.14 15.59 -25.53
CA PHE A 15 -10.07 15.69 -24.40
C PHE A 15 -9.42 15.43 -23.03
N PHE A 16 -8.49 14.46 -22.93
CA PHE A 16 -7.82 14.18 -21.65
C PHE A 16 -6.89 15.32 -21.22
N TRP A 17 -6.34 16.06 -22.17
CA TRP A 17 -5.43 17.18 -21.88
C TRP A 17 -6.16 18.36 -21.22
N LEU A 18 -7.38 18.67 -21.67
CA LEU A 18 -8.24 19.66 -21.02
C LEU A 18 -8.67 19.21 -19.62
N ALA A 19 -9.02 17.93 -19.46
CA ALA A 19 -9.41 17.39 -18.17
C ALA A 19 -8.27 17.45 -17.14
N ASP A 20 -7.04 17.12 -17.53
CA ASP A 20 -5.86 17.20 -16.65
C ASP A 20 -5.47 18.65 -16.32
N PHE A 21 -5.78 19.61 -17.20
CA PHE A 21 -5.58 21.03 -16.92
C PHE A 21 -6.58 21.55 -15.87
N VAL A 22 -7.84 21.13 -15.96
CA VAL A 22 -8.89 21.51 -15.00
C VAL A 22 -8.80 20.71 -13.69
N TYR A 23 -8.31 19.47 -13.76
CA TYR A 23 -8.22 18.56 -12.61
C TYR A 23 -6.85 17.85 -12.57
N PRO A 24 -5.78 18.59 -12.22
CA PRO A 24 -4.44 18.02 -12.19
C PRO A 24 -4.36 16.95 -11.08
N PRO A 25 -3.63 15.84 -11.32
CA PRO A 25 -3.38 14.86 -10.27
C PRO A 25 -2.63 15.48 -9.10
N VAL A 26 -3.18 15.35 -7.89
CA VAL A 26 -2.61 15.86 -6.65
C VAL A 26 -2.27 14.74 -5.68
N CYS A 27 -1.20 14.93 -4.91
CA CYS A 27 -0.85 14.03 -3.82
C CYS A 27 -1.95 14.05 -2.74
N VAL A 28 -2.44 12.88 -2.35
CA VAL A 28 -3.52 12.79 -1.36
C VAL A 28 -3.14 13.32 0.03
N LEU A 29 -1.85 13.32 0.36
CA LEU A 29 -1.30 13.82 1.63
C LEU A 29 -1.00 15.33 1.59
N CYS A 30 -0.07 15.76 0.73
CA CYS A 30 0.42 17.15 0.72
C CYS A 30 -0.27 18.08 -0.29
N LYS A 31 -1.21 17.58 -1.09
CA LYS A 31 -1.99 18.33 -2.09
C LYS A 31 -1.18 19.01 -3.21
N LYS A 32 0.12 18.74 -3.31
CA LYS A 32 0.96 19.20 -4.44
C LYS A 32 0.61 18.44 -5.71
N ILE A 33 0.71 19.13 -6.86
CA ILE A 33 0.58 18.52 -8.19
C ILE A 33 1.69 17.49 -8.39
N ILE A 34 1.34 16.31 -8.89
CA ILE A 34 2.26 15.20 -9.15
C ILE A 34 2.03 14.62 -10.54
N PRO A 35 3.01 13.93 -11.14
CA PRO A 35 2.79 13.20 -12.39
C PRO A 35 1.68 12.15 -12.24
N ALA A 36 0.95 11.90 -13.32
CA ALA A 36 -0.02 10.81 -13.37
C ALA A 36 0.67 9.46 -13.13
N GLY A 37 0.07 8.62 -12.28
CA GLY A 37 0.54 7.24 -12.04
C GLY A 37 0.63 6.84 -10.58
N SER A 38 0.87 7.79 -9.67
CA SER A 38 0.85 7.55 -8.22
C SER A 38 -0.13 8.49 -7.51
N PRO A 39 -0.90 8.02 -6.52
CA PRO A 39 -1.71 8.90 -5.67
C PRO A 39 -0.89 9.67 -4.61
N VAL A 40 0.37 9.31 -4.39
CA VAL A 40 1.24 9.92 -3.36
C VAL A 40 2.59 10.31 -3.98
N CYS A 41 3.10 11.50 -3.64
CA CYS A 41 4.43 11.95 -4.08
C CYS A 41 5.56 11.21 -3.35
N GLU A 42 6.73 11.12 -3.97
CA GLU A 42 7.89 10.46 -3.36
C GLU A 42 8.30 11.11 -2.03
N ALA A 43 8.25 12.44 -1.94
CA ALA A 43 8.60 13.17 -0.73
C ALA A 43 7.66 12.88 0.47
N CYS A 44 6.43 12.42 0.22
CA CYS A 44 5.53 11.95 1.27
C CYS A 44 5.77 10.48 1.59
N LEU A 45 6.06 9.65 0.58
CA LEU A 45 6.39 8.23 0.77
C LEU A 45 7.69 8.05 1.54
N SER A 46 8.70 8.88 1.28
CA SER A 46 9.99 8.85 1.99
C SER A 46 9.91 9.26 3.45
N LYS A 47 8.81 9.88 3.87
CA LYS A 47 8.55 10.25 5.27
C LYS A 47 7.89 9.14 6.07
N MET A 48 7.46 8.04 5.42
CA MET A 48 6.97 6.88 6.15
C MET A 48 8.12 6.27 6.94
N GLN A 49 7.90 5.96 8.22
CA GLN A 49 8.95 5.43 9.07
C GLN A 49 8.98 3.91 8.91
N PRO A 50 10.10 3.34 8.43
CA PRO A 50 10.30 1.90 8.46
C PRO A 50 10.13 1.36 9.87
N TYR A 51 9.42 0.24 10.00
CA TYR A 51 9.41 -0.48 11.26
C TYR A 51 10.76 -1.21 11.42
N PRO A 52 11.40 -1.15 12.59
CA PRO A 52 12.62 -1.88 12.86
C PRO A 52 12.41 -3.37 12.54
N GLN A 53 13.21 -3.91 11.63
CA GLN A 53 13.11 -5.30 11.21
C GLN A 53 13.73 -6.18 12.29
N ILE A 54 12.98 -6.38 13.37
CA ILE A 54 13.29 -7.37 14.39
C ILE A 54 12.70 -8.67 13.85
N GLU A 55 13.53 -9.56 13.31
CA GLU A 55 13.15 -10.97 13.13
C GLU A 55 13.05 -11.59 14.54
N SER A 56 12.02 -11.23 15.32
CA SER A 56 11.69 -11.98 16.52
C SER A 56 10.93 -13.21 16.07
N ALA A 57 11.69 -14.21 15.61
CA ALA A 57 11.26 -15.59 15.50
C ALA A 57 11.03 -16.15 16.91
N ASN A 58 10.02 -15.62 17.60
CA ASN A 58 9.59 -16.18 18.86
C ASN A 58 8.20 -16.73 18.59
N GLN A 59 8.16 -18.05 18.38
CA GLN A 59 7.02 -18.96 18.51
C GLN A 59 5.83 -18.30 19.25
N LEU A 60 5.07 -17.49 18.54
CA LEU A 60 4.05 -16.65 19.14
C LEU A 60 2.76 -17.45 19.07
N TRP A 61 2.29 -17.93 20.22
CA TRP A 61 0.97 -18.50 20.35
C TRP A 61 -0.05 -17.37 20.15
N ILE A 62 -0.68 -17.31 18.98
CA ILE A 62 -1.62 -16.22 18.67
C ILE A 62 -2.99 -16.49 19.32
N ALA A 63 -3.39 -17.76 19.40
CA ALA A 63 -4.59 -18.17 20.10
C ALA A 63 -4.54 -19.68 20.40
N ARG A 64 -5.06 -20.05 21.57
CA ARG A 64 -5.47 -21.43 21.88
C ARG A 64 -6.98 -21.45 21.92
N GLN A 65 -7.60 -22.18 21.00
CA GLN A 65 -9.04 -22.43 21.01
C GLN A 65 -9.25 -23.94 21.14
N GLY A 66 -9.60 -24.38 22.34
CA GLY A 66 -9.68 -25.81 22.68
C GLY A 66 -8.31 -26.50 22.56
N ASP A 67 -8.29 -27.63 21.86
CA ASP A 67 -7.06 -28.43 21.59
C ASP A 67 -6.28 -27.96 20.36
N SER A 68 -6.83 -27.03 19.58
CA SER A 68 -6.19 -26.47 18.40
C SER A 68 -5.32 -25.27 18.78
N SER A 69 -4.05 -25.33 18.39
CA SER A 69 -3.10 -24.25 18.58
C SER A 69 -2.60 -23.75 17.23
N VAL A 70 -2.65 -22.43 17.03
CA VAL A 70 -2.17 -21.79 15.80
C VAL A 70 -0.74 -21.33 16.02
N TYR A 71 0.19 -21.95 15.30
CA TYR A 71 1.60 -21.58 15.30
C TYR A 71 1.86 -20.54 14.21
N LEU A 72 2.49 -19.42 14.60
CA LEU A 72 2.99 -18.43 13.68
C LEU A 72 4.52 -18.50 13.65
N GLU A 73 5.04 -18.93 12.50
CA GLU A 73 6.49 -19.09 12.30
C GLU A 73 7.22 -17.74 12.33
N CYS A 74 6.62 -16.72 11.73
CA CYS A 74 7.21 -15.40 11.63
C CYS A 74 6.16 -14.30 11.51
N PHE A 75 6.47 -13.14 12.10
CA PHE A 75 5.71 -11.91 11.95
C PHE A 75 6.61 -10.83 11.35
N LEU A 76 6.04 -9.99 10.50
CA LEU A 76 6.76 -8.93 9.81
C LEU A 76 5.88 -7.68 9.74
N ALA A 77 6.43 -6.58 10.21
CA ALA A 77 5.88 -5.24 10.03
C ALA A 77 6.81 -4.42 9.14
N GLY A 78 6.26 -3.75 8.13
CA GLY A 78 7.07 -2.92 7.21
C GLY A 78 7.26 -1.49 7.70
N PHE A 79 6.20 -0.89 8.26
CA PHE A 79 6.17 0.53 8.61
C PHE A 79 5.49 0.74 9.96
N SER A 80 5.91 1.78 10.66
CA SER A 80 5.27 2.23 11.89
C SER A 80 3.93 2.90 11.60
N PHE A 81 3.00 2.84 12.55
CA PHE A 81 1.65 3.41 12.38
C PHE A 81 1.63 4.91 12.70
N GLU A 82 2.42 5.70 11.97
CA GLU A 82 2.48 7.16 12.13
C GLU A 82 1.43 7.92 11.29
N PRO A 83 1.15 9.21 11.57
CA PRO A 83 0.02 9.95 10.99
C PRO A 83 -0.13 9.87 9.47
N ASN A 84 0.99 9.89 8.72
CA ASN A 84 0.95 9.75 7.26
C ASN A 84 0.38 8.38 6.84
N LEU A 85 0.90 7.30 7.41
CA LEU A 85 0.41 5.95 7.13
C LEU A 85 -1.03 5.76 7.61
N GLN A 86 -1.39 6.33 8.77
CA GLN A 86 -2.77 6.32 9.27
C GLN A 86 -3.73 6.96 8.27
N GLN A 87 -3.37 8.13 7.74
CA GLN A 87 -4.17 8.83 6.74
C GLN A 87 -4.29 8.02 5.44
N LEU A 88 -3.20 7.45 4.93
CA LEU A 88 -3.24 6.59 3.74
C LEU A 88 -4.14 5.36 3.94
N ILE A 89 -4.04 4.70 5.09
CA ILE A 89 -4.90 3.56 5.45
C ILE A 89 -6.37 4.00 5.58
N HIS A 90 -6.63 5.19 6.13
CA HIS A 90 -7.97 5.74 6.25
C HIS A 90 -8.59 6.00 4.87
N LEU A 91 -7.85 6.67 3.98
CA LEU A 91 -8.26 6.89 2.58
C LEU A 91 -8.54 5.55 1.87
N LEU A 92 -7.67 4.57 2.05
CA LEU A 92 -7.85 3.22 1.52
C LEU A 92 -9.04 2.46 2.14
N LYS A 93 -9.46 2.75 3.37
CA LYS A 93 -10.58 2.04 4.02
C LYS A 93 -11.92 2.71 3.81
N TYR A 94 -11.95 4.03 3.61
CA TYR A 94 -13.20 4.80 3.73
C TYR A 94 -13.44 5.80 2.60
N GLN A 95 -12.44 6.12 1.77
CA GLN A 95 -12.58 7.06 0.66
C GLN A 95 -12.42 6.43 -0.73
N ASN A 96 -12.53 5.10 -0.82
CA ASN A 96 -12.47 4.34 -2.08
C ASN A 96 -11.17 4.55 -2.89
N GLU A 97 -10.08 4.94 -2.22
CA GLU A 97 -8.76 5.16 -2.85
C GLU A 97 -8.01 3.85 -3.09
N LYS A 98 -8.54 3.01 -3.98
CA LYS A 98 -8.02 1.65 -4.28
C LYS A 98 -6.56 1.66 -4.73
N ARG A 99 -6.12 2.73 -5.41
CA ARG A 99 -4.75 2.90 -5.91
C ARG A 99 -3.73 2.85 -4.77
N LEU A 100 -4.13 3.25 -3.55
CA LEU A 100 -3.28 3.17 -2.37
C LEU A 100 -2.97 1.74 -1.95
N GLY A 101 -3.88 0.78 -2.17
CA GLY A 101 -3.64 -0.61 -1.77
C GLY A 101 -2.43 -1.20 -2.48
N VAL A 102 -2.40 -1.12 -3.82
CA VAL A 102 -1.28 -1.61 -4.64
C VAL A 102 0.00 -0.82 -4.35
N LEU A 103 -0.09 0.50 -4.19
CA LEU A 103 1.06 1.34 -3.85
C LEU A 103 1.70 0.93 -2.51
N LEU A 104 0.87 0.74 -1.47
CA LEU A 104 1.34 0.33 -0.14
C LEU A 104 1.91 -1.08 -0.16
N GLY A 105 1.31 -2.01 -0.93
CA GLY A 105 1.85 -3.35 -1.16
C GLY A 105 3.25 -3.32 -1.76
N LYS A 106 3.46 -2.52 -2.82
CA LYS A 106 4.78 -2.36 -3.45
C LYS A 106 5.82 -1.78 -2.51
N ARG A 107 5.41 -0.81 -1.67
CA ARG A 107 6.30 -0.23 -0.65
C ARG A 107 6.66 -1.25 0.43
N LEU A 108 5.70 -2.07 0.84
CA LEU A 108 5.93 -3.17 1.79
C LEU A 108 6.90 -4.20 1.20
N ALA A 109 6.73 -4.60 -0.07
CA ALA A 109 7.65 -5.52 -0.75
C ALA A 109 9.08 -4.98 -0.80
N GLY A 110 9.26 -3.70 -1.12
CA GLY A 110 10.58 -3.05 -1.11
C GLY A 110 11.20 -3.02 0.28
N GLN A 111 10.44 -2.55 1.27
CA GLN A 111 10.89 -2.39 2.66
C GLN A 111 11.27 -3.73 3.31
N CYS A 112 10.52 -4.79 3.02
CA CYS A 112 10.71 -6.12 3.59
C CYS A 112 11.36 -7.10 2.61
N SER A 113 12.03 -6.62 1.58
CA SER A 113 12.57 -7.47 0.50
C SER A 113 13.54 -8.56 1.00
N LYS A 114 14.34 -8.29 2.03
CA LYS A 114 15.28 -9.26 2.62
C LYS A 114 14.56 -10.45 3.30
N PRO A 115 13.68 -10.25 4.31
CA PRO A 115 12.98 -11.36 4.93
C PRO A 115 12.05 -12.09 3.95
N LEU A 116 11.34 -11.36 3.07
CA LEU A 116 10.44 -11.98 2.08
C LEU A 116 11.18 -12.94 1.13
N LYS A 117 12.40 -12.59 0.70
CA LYS A 117 13.24 -13.47 -0.13
C LYS A 117 13.72 -14.72 0.62
N LYS A 118 13.93 -14.61 1.93
CA LYS A 118 14.37 -15.73 2.79
C LYS A 118 13.26 -16.77 2.97
N TRP A 119 12.00 -16.33 3.02
CA TRP A 119 10.84 -17.19 3.33
C TRP A 119 10.36 -18.09 2.18
N LYS A 120 10.83 -17.88 0.94
CA LYS A 120 10.44 -18.70 -0.23
C LYS A 120 8.91 -18.88 -0.35
N ILE A 121 8.17 -17.76 -0.34
CA ILE A 121 6.70 -17.74 -0.30
C ILE A 121 6.13 -18.25 -1.63
N ASP A 122 5.28 -19.28 -1.60
CA ASP A 122 4.53 -19.77 -2.77
C ASP A 122 3.21 -19.01 -2.99
N TRP A 123 2.54 -18.60 -1.91
CA TRP A 123 1.21 -17.99 -1.96
C TRP A 123 1.07 -16.81 -1.01
N VAL A 124 0.37 -15.76 -1.48
CA VAL A 124 -0.06 -14.63 -0.68
C VAL A 124 -1.58 -14.67 -0.55
N VAL A 125 -2.08 -14.99 0.65
CA VAL A 125 -3.52 -15.09 0.92
C VAL A 125 -4.00 -13.85 1.68
N PRO A 126 -4.84 -12.99 1.07
CA PRO A 126 -5.35 -11.81 1.76
C PRO A 126 -6.43 -12.19 2.78
N VAL A 127 -6.35 -11.61 3.98
CA VAL A 127 -7.38 -11.81 5.01
C VAL A 127 -8.75 -11.33 4.49
N PRO A 128 -9.81 -12.15 4.54
CA PRO A 128 -11.11 -11.80 3.99
C PRO A 128 -11.77 -10.66 4.77
N LEU A 129 -12.43 -9.76 4.03
CA LEU A 129 -13.25 -8.71 4.61
C LEU A 129 -14.69 -9.19 4.82
N HIS A 130 -15.28 -8.90 5.97
CA HIS A 130 -16.68 -9.25 6.27
C HIS A 130 -17.64 -8.81 5.14
N PRO A 131 -18.60 -9.65 4.69
CA PRO A 131 -19.44 -9.37 3.51
C PRO A 131 -20.13 -8.01 3.54
N LYS A 132 -20.68 -7.60 4.70
CA LYS A 132 -21.27 -6.26 4.87
C LYS A 132 -20.28 -5.13 4.57
N LYS A 133 -19.05 -5.21 5.10
CA LYS A 133 -17.99 -4.22 4.84
C LYS A 133 -17.51 -4.29 3.39
N LYS A 134 -17.42 -5.49 2.79
CA LYS A 134 -17.09 -5.67 1.36
C LYS A 134 -18.13 -5.02 0.45
N ARG A 135 -19.43 -5.15 0.75
CA ARG A 135 -20.52 -4.47 0.02
C ARG A 135 -20.43 -2.96 0.13
N THR A 136 -20.25 -2.41 1.33
CA THR A 136 -20.14 -0.95 1.54
C THR A 136 -18.87 -0.35 0.93
N ARG A 137 -17.74 -1.04 1.05
CA ARG A 137 -16.43 -0.55 0.57
C ARG A 137 -16.21 -0.83 -0.92
N GLY A 138 -16.79 -1.90 -1.46
CA GLY A 138 -16.66 -2.33 -2.85
C GLY A 138 -15.36 -3.09 -3.18
N TYR A 139 -14.50 -3.38 -2.20
CA TYR A 139 -13.26 -4.14 -2.37
C TYR A 139 -12.72 -4.66 -1.02
N ASN A 140 -11.80 -5.62 -1.08
CA ASN A 140 -10.98 -6.01 0.05
C ASN A 140 -9.64 -5.27 0.01
N GLN A 141 -9.35 -4.44 1.02
CA GLN A 141 -8.09 -3.71 1.08
C GLN A 141 -6.88 -4.64 1.19
N SER A 142 -7.01 -5.78 1.86
CA SER A 142 -5.93 -6.75 2.03
C SER A 142 -5.57 -7.41 0.70
N GLU A 143 -6.55 -7.61 -0.18
CA GLU A 143 -6.36 -8.14 -1.54
C GLU A 143 -5.56 -7.15 -2.40
N LEU A 144 -5.90 -5.85 -2.33
CA LEU A 144 -5.15 -4.82 -3.07
C LEU A 144 -3.71 -4.66 -2.57
N VAL A 145 -3.50 -4.75 -1.25
CA VAL A 145 -2.16 -4.73 -0.66
C VAL A 145 -1.38 -5.99 -1.05
N GLY A 146 -2.02 -7.17 -0.97
CA GLY A 146 -1.43 -8.44 -1.40
C GLY A 146 -1.02 -8.43 -2.88
N ALA A 147 -1.84 -7.87 -3.75
CA ALA A 147 -1.55 -7.73 -5.18
C ALA A 147 -0.39 -6.76 -5.48
N GLY A 148 -0.05 -5.86 -4.57
CA GLY A 148 1.16 -5.04 -4.68
C GLY A 148 2.40 -5.68 -4.05
N LEU A 149 2.20 -6.66 -3.15
CA LEU A 149 3.25 -7.38 -2.45
C LEU A 149 3.83 -8.52 -3.28
N ALA A 150 2.96 -9.24 -4.00
CA ALA A 150 3.30 -10.28 -4.97
C ALA A 150 3.89 -9.67 -6.26
#